data_AF-A0A7Y3V7F3-F1
#
_entry.id   AF-A0A7Y3V7F3-F1
#
_cell.length_a   1.000
_cell.length_b   1.000
_cell.length_c   1.000
_cell.angle_alpha   90.00
_cell.angle_beta   90.00
_cell.angle_gamma   90.00
#
_symmetry.space_group_name_H-M   'P 1'
#
loop_
_entity.id
_entity.type
_entity.pdbx_description
1 polymer ?
#
loop_
_entity_poly.entity_id
_entity_poly.type
_entity_poly.pdbx_seq_one_letter_code
_entity_poly.pdbx_strand_id
1 'polypeptide(L)'
;MTNERHFFPGSNSANGFYSLFKYILPVDRANRIFYIKGGPGTGKSYLMKKIADLFNSEDYTLEYFHCSSDNESLDALTIKDLNIALIDGTSPHMQDPLYPGALDEIIDFGVSLDKDKLHSHKDEIIKVNKDISSTFKRAFSYLNASKAIHDNWSYRNKEHVDNMALNALKLELKNMIFKNYTDYSKFVPFNRHLFSTAFTPNGVISYIDTLYSDCENIYILKGGPGTGKSEILTYVQTEALIRGMTIEILHHPLIPNKIEHLILPEINTAILTSNEINNKDFSGLQINTNDLLDNNIDFYRDSIKQDKENFYFMLNEALNILSSCKKLHDDLEEFYINNIDFNIVDDISNAVIQRILNYKNS
;
A
#
# COMPACT_ATOMS: atom_id res chain seq x y z
N MET A 1 -5.41 6.52 -20.01
CA MET A 1 -5.61 5.31 -19.21
C MET A 1 -4.30 4.61 -19.09
N THR A 2 -3.71 4.65 -17.89
CA THR A 2 -2.57 3.80 -17.58
C THR A 2 -3.08 2.37 -17.45
N ASN A 3 -2.60 1.47 -18.32
CA ASN A 3 -2.92 0.04 -18.25
C ASN A 3 -2.33 -0.63 -16.99
N GLU A 4 -1.48 0.08 -16.24
CA GLU A 4 -0.82 -0.42 -15.04
C GLU A 4 -1.05 0.53 -13.86
N ARG A 5 -1.46 -0.04 -12.72
CA ARG A 5 -1.62 0.66 -11.46
C ARG A 5 -0.79 -0.05 -10.40
N HIS A 6 -0.02 0.69 -9.60
CA HIS A 6 0.87 0.09 -8.61
C HIS A 6 0.50 0.52 -7.19
N PHE A 7 0.41 -0.45 -6.30
CA PHE A 7 0.03 -0.29 -4.91
C PHE A 7 0.96 -1.08 -3.99
N PHE A 8 0.82 -0.83 -2.70
CA PHE A 8 1.26 -1.73 -1.64
C PHE A 8 0.02 -2.26 -0.89
N PRO A 9 -0.11 -3.59 -0.72
CA PRO A 9 -1.21 -4.19 0.04
C PRO A 9 -0.92 -4.25 1.54
N GLY A 10 0.31 -3.92 1.96
CA GLY A 10 0.71 -3.78 3.35
C GLY A 10 1.86 -2.81 3.51
N SER A 11 2.11 -2.35 4.74
CA SER A 11 3.19 -1.43 5.05
C SER A 11 3.85 -1.76 6.39
N ASN A 12 5.18 -1.57 6.45
CA ASN A 12 5.93 -1.50 7.69
C ASN A 12 5.60 -0.18 8.40
N SER A 13 4.86 -0.23 9.51
CA SER A 13 4.34 0.98 10.19
C SER A 13 4.83 1.13 11.63
N ALA A 14 4.46 2.24 12.28
CA ALA A 14 4.73 2.48 13.69
C ALA A 14 4.09 1.46 14.65
N ASN A 15 3.11 0.68 14.18
CA ASN A 15 2.44 -0.38 14.94
C ASN A 15 2.88 -1.78 14.50
N GLY A 16 3.96 -1.89 13.71
CA GLY A 16 4.39 -3.12 13.05
C GLY A 16 3.84 -3.24 11.63
N PHE A 17 3.86 -4.46 11.09
CA PHE A 17 3.31 -4.73 9.77
C PHE A 17 1.79 -4.56 9.76
N TYR A 18 1.29 -3.70 8.87
CA TYR A 18 -0.14 -3.42 8.72
C TYR A 18 -0.64 -3.96 7.38
N SER A 19 -1.63 -4.86 7.42
CA SER A 19 -2.15 -5.55 6.24
C SER A 19 -3.49 -4.99 5.77
N LEU A 20 -3.59 -4.72 4.47
CA LEU A 20 -4.79 -4.30 3.76
C LEU A 20 -5.17 -5.27 2.62
N PHE A 21 -4.59 -6.47 2.60
CA PHE A 21 -4.79 -7.44 1.51
C PHE A 21 -6.26 -7.79 1.23
N LYS A 22 -7.14 -7.72 2.23
CA LYS A 22 -8.58 -7.96 2.06
C LYS A 22 -9.28 -6.98 1.10
N TYR A 23 -8.63 -5.87 0.74
CA TYR A 23 -9.14 -4.86 -0.17
C TYR A 23 -8.52 -4.94 -1.59
N ILE A 24 -7.68 -5.94 -1.86
CA ILE A 24 -7.10 -6.17 -3.19
C ILE A 24 -8.21 -6.39 -4.22
N LEU A 25 -9.05 -7.40 -4.01
CA LEU A 25 -10.23 -7.67 -4.83
C LEU A 25 -11.38 -8.18 -3.95
N PRO A 26 -12.50 -7.44 -3.85
CA PRO A 26 -13.67 -7.87 -3.09
C PRO A 26 -14.29 -9.16 -3.64
N VAL A 27 -14.69 -10.06 -2.74
CA VAL A 27 -15.25 -11.38 -3.09
C VAL A 27 -16.55 -11.30 -3.89
N ASP A 28 -17.35 -10.26 -3.70
CA ASP A 28 -18.61 -10.01 -4.41
C ASP A 28 -18.40 -9.55 -5.86
N ARG A 29 -17.19 -9.07 -6.19
CA ARG A 29 -16.81 -8.63 -7.53
C ARG A 29 -15.87 -9.61 -8.23
N ALA A 30 -15.27 -10.54 -7.48
CA ALA A 30 -14.28 -11.46 -8.00
C ALA A 30 -14.93 -12.58 -8.82
N ASN A 31 -14.32 -12.89 -9.97
CA ASN A 31 -14.61 -14.11 -10.72
C ASN A 31 -13.75 -15.28 -10.21
N ARG A 32 -12.50 -15.00 -9.78
CA ARG A 32 -11.61 -15.99 -9.18
C ARG A 32 -10.54 -15.34 -8.31
N ILE A 33 -10.17 -15.98 -7.20
CA ILE A 33 -9.02 -15.58 -6.37
C ILE A 33 -8.08 -16.77 -6.17
N PHE A 34 -6.81 -16.61 -6.55
CA PHE A 34 -5.76 -17.61 -6.39
C PHE A 34 -4.86 -17.22 -5.21
N TYR A 35 -4.87 -18.01 -4.14
CA TYR A 35 -3.96 -17.86 -3.01
C TYR A 35 -2.72 -18.74 -3.22
N ILE A 36 -1.59 -18.14 -3.55
CA ILE A 36 -0.34 -18.85 -3.82
C ILE A 36 0.38 -19.05 -2.48
N LYS A 37 0.62 -20.30 -2.08
CA LYS A 37 1.36 -20.65 -0.86
C LYS A 37 2.65 -21.37 -1.23
N GLY A 38 3.76 -21.02 -0.57
CA GLY A 38 5.07 -21.62 -0.82
C GLY A 38 6.19 -20.92 -0.05
N GLY A 39 7.33 -21.58 0.14
CA GLY A 39 8.49 -21.00 0.82
C GLY A 39 9.03 -19.72 0.16
N PRO A 40 9.95 -19.01 0.84
CA PRO A 40 10.74 -17.93 0.22
C PRO A 40 11.38 -18.38 -1.09
N GLY A 41 11.51 -17.50 -2.09
CA GLY A 41 12.12 -17.85 -3.36
C GLY A 41 11.41 -18.92 -4.23
N THR A 42 10.22 -19.44 -3.87
CA THR A 42 9.56 -20.51 -4.67
C THR A 42 9.05 -20.11 -6.05
N GLY A 43 9.15 -18.83 -6.44
CA GLY A 43 8.68 -18.35 -7.74
C GLY A 43 7.26 -17.76 -7.74
N LYS A 44 6.71 -17.41 -6.57
CA LYS A 44 5.36 -16.81 -6.45
C LYS A 44 5.26 -15.47 -7.21
N SER A 45 6.15 -14.53 -6.91
CA SER A 45 6.23 -13.25 -7.63
C SER A 45 6.58 -13.46 -9.11
N TYR A 46 7.40 -14.45 -9.44
CA TYR A 46 7.74 -14.78 -10.83
C TYR A 46 6.50 -15.21 -11.63
N LEU A 47 5.64 -16.09 -11.08
CA LEU A 47 4.36 -16.44 -11.71
C LEU A 47 3.50 -15.20 -11.93
N MET A 48 3.39 -14.32 -10.93
CA MET A 48 2.63 -13.08 -11.06
C MET A 48 3.17 -12.19 -12.19
N LYS A 49 4.49 -11.96 -12.24
CA LYS A 49 5.12 -11.17 -13.31
C LYS A 49 4.92 -11.80 -14.70
N LYS A 50 5.06 -13.12 -14.83
CA LYS A 50 4.82 -13.85 -16.09
C LYS A 50 3.38 -13.70 -16.57
N ILE A 51 2.40 -13.73 -15.66
CA ILE A 51 0.99 -13.45 -16.00
C ILE A 51 0.83 -11.99 -16.38
N ALA A 52 1.42 -11.06 -15.63
CA ALA A 52 1.33 -9.63 -15.91
C ALA A 52 1.86 -9.31 -17.31
N ASP A 53 3.03 -9.82 -17.70
CA ASP A 53 3.62 -9.62 -19.03
C ASP A 53 2.69 -10.12 -20.15
N LEU A 54 2.06 -11.28 -19.95
CA LEU A 54 1.10 -11.86 -20.91
C LEU A 54 -0.10 -10.94 -21.13
N PHE A 55 -0.73 -10.48 -20.05
CA PHE A 55 -1.95 -9.67 -20.13
C PHE A 55 -1.68 -8.20 -20.52
N ASN A 56 -0.52 -7.66 -20.14
CA ASN A 56 -0.11 -6.32 -20.54
C ASN A 56 0.12 -6.23 -22.06
N SER A 57 0.64 -7.30 -22.67
CA SER A 57 0.82 -7.39 -24.14
C SER A 57 -0.50 -7.36 -24.92
N GLU A 58 -1.64 -7.48 -24.22
CA GLU A 58 -2.99 -7.51 -24.78
C GLU A 58 -3.86 -6.34 -24.28
N ASP A 59 -3.24 -5.26 -23.78
CA ASP A 59 -3.91 -4.03 -23.33
C ASP A 59 -4.92 -4.20 -22.17
N TYR A 60 -4.76 -5.24 -21.35
CA TYR A 60 -5.54 -5.39 -20.11
C TYR A 60 -5.10 -4.38 -19.04
N THR A 61 -6.04 -3.95 -18.20
CA THR A 61 -5.74 -3.15 -17.00
C THR A 61 -5.27 -4.06 -15.87
N LEU A 62 -4.04 -3.83 -15.42
CA LEU A 62 -3.39 -4.59 -14.36
C LEU A 62 -3.17 -3.73 -13.12
N GLU A 63 -3.33 -4.37 -11.95
CA GLU A 63 -2.95 -3.78 -10.68
C GLU A 63 -1.88 -4.63 -10.00
N TYR A 64 -0.71 -4.04 -9.80
CA TYR A 64 0.44 -4.66 -9.15
C TYR A 64 0.45 -4.28 -7.68
N PHE A 65 0.62 -5.26 -6.82
CA PHE A 65 0.74 -5.07 -5.38
C PHE A 65 2.13 -5.49 -4.94
N HIS A 66 2.98 -4.50 -4.70
CA HIS A 66 4.39 -4.71 -4.36
C HIS A 66 4.57 -5.11 -2.90
N CYS A 67 5.60 -5.91 -2.63
CA CYS A 67 5.96 -6.26 -1.26
C CYS A 67 6.65 -5.08 -0.58
N SER A 68 6.21 -4.70 0.63
CA SER A 68 6.88 -3.64 1.39
C SER A 68 8.23 -4.08 1.99
N SER A 69 8.53 -5.37 1.94
CA SER A 69 9.73 -5.97 2.54
C SER A 69 10.75 -6.47 1.51
N ASP A 70 10.36 -6.57 0.24
CA ASP A 70 11.25 -6.89 -0.88
C ASP A 70 10.86 -6.07 -2.11
N ASN A 71 11.79 -5.24 -2.57
CA ASN A 71 11.56 -4.26 -3.64
C ASN A 71 11.26 -4.89 -5.00
N GLU A 72 11.71 -6.13 -5.22
CA GLU A 72 11.54 -6.81 -6.50
C GLU A 72 10.36 -7.78 -6.48
N SER A 73 9.71 -7.99 -5.33
CA SER A 73 8.64 -8.98 -5.19
C SER A 73 7.25 -8.37 -5.30
N LEU A 74 6.32 -9.19 -5.78
CA LEU A 74 4.89 -8.91 -5.81
C LEU A 74 4.21 -9.80 -4.78
N ASP A 75 3.41 -9.16 -3.94
CA ASP A 75 2.51 -9.82 -2.99
C ASP A 75 1.16 -10.14 -3.63
N ALA A 76 0.76 -9.42 -4.69
CA ALA A 76 -0.42 -9.75 -5.48
C ALA A 76 -0.40 -9.14 -6.89
N LEU A 77 -1.26 -9.67 -7.75
CA LEU A 77 -1.61 -9.14 -9.07
C LEU A 77 -3.12 -9.24 -9.27
N THR A 78 -3.75 -8.17 -9.73
CA THR A 78 -5.15 -8.20 -10.19
C THR A 78 -5.21 -7.93 -11.69
N ILE A 79 -5.91 -8.80 -12.42
CA ILE A 79 -6.32 -8.55 -13.81
C ILE A 79 -7.72 -7.96 -13.74
N LYS A 80 -7.81 -6.63 -13.84
CA LYS A 80 -9.03 -5.89 -13.50
C LYS A 80 -10.19 -6.26 -14.43
N ASP A 81 -9.93 -6.37 -15.73
CA ASP A 81 -10.97 -6.68 -16.72
C ASP A 81 -11.56 -8.09 -16.56
N LEU A 82 -10.79 -9.02 -15.98
CA LEU A 82 -11.27 -10.37 -15.68
C LEU A 82 -11.83 -10.51 -14.27
N ASN A 83 -11.67 -9.49 -13.41
CA ASN A 83 -11.91 -9.58 -11.96
C ASN A 83 -11.25 -10.82 -11.33
N ILE A 84 -9.97 -11.03 -11.65
CA ILE A 84 -9.16 -12.13 -11.11
C ILE A 84 -8.03 -11.55 -10.28
N ALA A 85 -7.77 -12.13 -9.12
CA ALA A 85 -6.62 -11.80 -8.28
C ALA A 85 -5.74 -13.02 -8.01
N LEU A 86 -4.43 -12.82 -8.02
CA LEU A 86 -3.43 -13.72 -7.47
C LEU A 86 -2.83 -13.06 -6.23
N ILE A 87 -2.80 -13.77 -5.11
CA ILE A 87 -2.38 -13.23 -3.81
C ILE A 87 -1.37 -14.19 -3.18
N ASP A 88 -0.24 -13.68 -2.72
CA ASP A 88 0.69 -14.41 -1.86
C ASP A 88 0.04 -14.65 -0.50
N GLY A 89 -0.29 -15.90 -0.21
CA GLY A 89 -0.94 -16.34 1.03
C GLY A 89 0.04 -16.74 2.14
N THR A 90 1.32 -16.41 2.03
CA THR A 90 2.35 -16.77 3.02
C THR A 90 2.54 -15.71 4.09
N SER A 91 3.10 -16.09 5.24
CA SER A 91 3.36 -15.16 6.36
C SER A 91 4.26 -14.00 5.90
N PRO A 92 3.99 -12.74 6.30
CA PRO A 92 2.98 -12.27 7.27
C PRO A 92 1.57 -12.02 6.69
N HIS A 93 1.34 -12.39 5.42
CA HIS A 93 0.16 -12.04 4.61
C HIS A 93 -0.94 -13.11 4.62
N MET A 94 -0.90 -14.07 5.55
CA MET A 94 -1.77 -15.25 5.57
C MET A 94 -3.25 -14.89 5.40
N GLN A 95 -3.81 -15.34 4.27
CA GLN A 95 -5.25 -15.40 4.03
C GLN A 95 -5.61 -16.84 3.70
N ASP A 96 -6.66 -17.33 4.36
CA ASP A 96 -7.27 -18.59 3.95
C ASP A 96 -8.47 -18.30 3.04
N PRO A 97 -8.69 -19.15 2.02
CA PRO A 97 -9.82 -18.98 1.13
C PRO A 97 -11.15 -19.06 1.90
N LEU A 98 -12.06 -18.13 1.62
CA LEU A 98 -13.37 -18.00 2.25
C LEU A 98 -14.42 -18.90 1.59
N TYR A 99 -14.29 -19.16 0.29
CA TYR A 99 -15.24 -19.96 -0.50
C TYR A 99 -14.53 -21.03 -1.37
N PRO A 100 -13.79 -21.98 -0.73
CA PRO A 100 -12.89 -22.88 -1.45
C PRO A 100 -13.59 -23.65 -2.58
N GLY A 101 -13.01 -23.61 -3.78
CA GLY A 101 -13.52 -24.29 -4.97
C GLY A 101 -14.59 -23.50 -5.72
N ALA A 102 -15.47 -22.78 -5.01
CA ALA A 102 -16.50 -21.95 -5.62
C ALA A 102 -15.94 -20.65 -6.21
N LEU A 103 -15.15 -19.90 -5.42
CA LEU A 103 -14.54 -18.64 -5.84
C LEU A 103 -13.03 -18.64 -5.72
N ASP A 104 -12.52 -19.23 -4.64
CA ASP A 104 -11.11 -19.12 -4.29
C ASP A 104 -10.44 -20.49 -4.18
N GLU A 105 -9.11 -20.48 -4.26
CA GLU A 105 -8.32 -21.70 -4.21
C GLU A 105 -6.89 -21.45 -3.75
N ILE A 106 -6.26 -22.52 -3.28
CA ILE A 106 -4.85 -22.52 -2.92
C ILE A 106 -4.04 -23.13 -4.06
N ILE A 107 -3.02 -22.41 -4.51
CA ILE A 107 -1.97 -22.93 -5.38
C ILE A 107 -0.75 -23.21 -4.50
N ASP A 108 -0.45 -24.49 -4.28
CA ASP A 108 0.62 -24.93 -3.39
C ASP A 108 1.94 -25.12 -4.16
N PHE A 109 2.83 -24.14 -4.05
CA PHE A 109 4.21 -24.21 -4.54
C PHE A 109 5.13 -24.97 -3.57
N GLY A 110 4.69 -25.25 -2.34
CA GLY A 110 5.46 -26.03 -1.37
C GLY A 110 5.69 -27.49 -1.79
N VAL A 111 4.92 -27.98 -2.76
CA VAL A 111 5.08 -29.34 -3.32
C VAL A 111 6.38 -29.51 -4.11
N SER A 112 7.01 -28.43 -4.58
CA SER A 112 8.29 -28.48 -5.31
C SER A 112 9.52 -28.54 -4.40
N LEU A 113 9.34 -28.46 -3.08
CA LEU A 113 10.44 -28.40 -2.12
C LEU A 113 11.03 -29.78 -1.80
N ASP A 114 12.36 -29.91 -1.87
CA ASP A 114 13.12 -31.04 -1.34
C ASP A 114 13.19 -30.96 0.19
N LYS A 115 12.21 -31.61 0.83
CA LYS A 115 12.02 -31.56 2.28
C LYS A 115 13.19 -32.17 3.05
N ASP A 116 13.83 -33.20 2.53
CA ASP A 116 14.93 -33.89 3.22
C ASP A 116 16.17 -33.00 3.27
N LYS A 117 16.50 -32.33 2.16
CA LYS A 117 17.60 -31.35 2.13
C LYS A 117 17.31 -30.14 3.00
N LEU A 118 16.09 -29.58 2.94
CA LEU A 118 15.71 -28.47 3.83
C LEU A 118 15.76 -28.86 5.32
N HIS A 119 15.34 -30.09 5.65
CA HIS A 119 15.41 -30.59 7.02
C HIS A 119 16.85 -30.67 7.53
N SER A 120 17.83 -30.94 6.65
CA SER A 120 19.25 -30.92 7.02
C SER A 120 19.77 -29.52 7.43
N HIS A 121 19.14 -28.44 6.95
CA HIS A 121 19.44 -27.05 7.30
C HIS A 121 18.45 -26.43 8.30
N LYS A 122 17.61 -27.24 8.95
CA LYS A 122 16.50 -26.79 9.80
C LYS A 122 16.92 -25.72 10.83
N ASP A 123 17.99 -25.96 11.57
CA ASP A 123 18.39 -25.05 12.66
C ASP A 123 18.93 -23.73 12.14
N GLU A 124 19.59 -23.73 10.97
CA GLU A 124 20.06 -22.54 10.26
C GLU A 124 18.87 -21.71 9.78
N ILE A 125 17.90 -22.34 9.11
CA ILE A 125 16.67 -21.70 8.63
C ILE A 125 15.88 -21.08 9.79
N ILE A 126 15.73 -21.79 10.91
CA ILE A 126 15.05 -21.27 12.11
C ILE A 126 15.80 -20.08 12.69
N LYS A 127 17.13 -20.14 12.74
CA LYS A 127 17.98 -19.05 13.23
C LYS A 127 17.83 -17.80 12.36
N VAL A 128 17.96 -17.92 11.04
CA VAL A 128 17.81 -16.79 10.10
C VAL A 128 16.43 -16.16 10.23
N ASN A 129 15.35 -16.96 10.30
CA ASN A 129 13.99 -16.45 10.53
C ASN A 129 13.85 -15.67 11.85
N LYS A 130 14.52 -16.13 12.92
CA LYS A 130 14.54 -15.43 14.21
C LYS A 130 15.28 -14.10 14.11
N ASP A 131 16.37 -14.06 13.36
CA ASP A 131 17.18 -12.86 13.13
C ASP A 131 16.41 -11.83 12.28
N ILE A 132 15.70 -12.27 11.23
CA ILE A 132 14.75 -11.45 10.45
C ILE A 132 13.68 -10.86 11.37
N SER A 133 13.02 -11.72 12.16
CA SER A 133 11.96 -11.29 13.09
C SER A 133 12.46 -10.28 14.13
N SER A 134 13.67 -10.47 14.65
CA SER A 134 14.33 -9.55 15.58
C SER A 134 14.65 -8.21 14.91
N THR A 135 15.13 -8.24 13.66
CA THR A 135 15.47 -7.05 12.87
C THR A 135 14.24 -6.20 12.58
N PHE A 136 13.12 -6.82 12.17
CA PHE A 136 11.85 -6.11 12.01
C PHE A 136 11.35 -5.48 13.31
N LYS A 137 11.42 -6.18 14.44
CA LYS A 137 11.03 -5.60 15.76
C LYS A 137 11.83 -4.34 16.09
N ARG A 138 13.13 -4.33 15.77
CA ARG A 138 13.99 -3.14 15.93
C ARG A 138 13.55 -2.01 14.99
N ALA A 139 13.35 -2.30 13.70
CA ALA A 139 12.85 -1.30 12.75
C ALA A 139 11.52 -0.69 13.21
N PHE A 140 10.57 -1.52 13.65
CA PHE A 140 9.27 -1.07 14.15
C PHE A 140 9.38 -0.21 15.41
N SER A 141 10.37 -0.47 16.27
CA SER A 141 10.63 0.38 17.44
C SER A 141 11.08 1.79 17.03
N TYR A 142 11.94 1.91 16.01
CA TYR A 142 12.32 3.21 15.44
C TYR A 142 11.17 3.90 14.70
N LEU A 143 10.35 3.15 13.96
CA LEU A 143 9.12 3.70 13.36
C LEU A 143 8.17 4.22 14.44
N ASN A 144 7.99 3.47 15.52
CA ASN A 144 7.17 3.89 16.66
C ASN A 144 7.68 5.18 17.31
N ALA A 145 9.00 5.27 17.53
CA ALA A 145 9.64 6.49 18.02
C ALA A 145 9.46 7.67 17.05
N SER A 146 9.66 7.45 15.74
CA SER A 146 9.46 8.47 14.71
C SER A 146 8.02 9.00 14.72
N LYS A 147 7.01 8.11 14.89
CA LYS A 147 5.62 8.52 15.03
C LYS A 147 5.41 9.40 16.27
N ALA A 148 6.00 9.06 17.41
CA ALA A 148 5.85 9.85 18.63
C ALA A 148 6.37 11.29 18.45
N ILE A 149 7.53 11.44 17.80
CA ILE A 149 8.10 12.76 17.47
C ILE A 149 7.25 13.48 16.41
N HIS A 150 6.78 12.77 15.39
CA HIS A 150 5.86 13.31 14.39
C HIS A 150 4.55 13.81 15.04
N ASP A 151 4.04 13.10 16.05
CA ASP A 151 2.84 13.52 16.79
C ASP A 151 3.10 14.80 17.62
N ASN A 152 4.30 14.99 18.20
CA ASN A 152 4.68 16.26 18.86
C ASN A 152 4.69 17.43 17.86
N TRP A 153 5.33 17.24 16.70
CA TRP A 153 5.33 18.22 15.62
C TRP A 153 3.89 18.55 15.19
N SER A 154 3.07 17.52 14.99
CA SER A 154 1.66 17.68 14.63
C SER A 154 0.85 18.41 15.69
N TYR A 155 1.10 18.14 16.98
CA TYR A 155 0.39 18.76 18.09
C TYR A 155 0.65 20.27 18.12
N ARG A 156 1.92 20.68 17.99
CA ARG A 156 2.32 22.08 17.94
C ARG A 156 1.58 22.85 16.85
N ASN A 157 1.59 22.34 15.62
CA ASN A 157 0.87 23.01 14.53
C ASN A 157 -0.65 23.05 14.80
N LYS A 158 -1.22 21.96 15.31
CA LYS A 158 -2.67 21.84 15.53
C LYS A 158 -3.20 22.83 16.57
N GLU A 159 -2.45 23.15 17.62
CA GLU A 159 -2.84 24.16 18.62
C GLU A 159 -3.03 25.56 18.02
N HIS A 160 -2.40 25.82 16.88
CA HIS A 160 -2.40 27.12 16.20
C HIS A 160 -3.25 27.18 14.94
N VAL A 161 -4.01 26.12 14.62
CA VAL A 161 -4.92 26.13 13.46
C VAL A 161 -6.14 26.99 13.74
N ASP A 162 -6.42 27.96 12.87
CA ASP A 162 -7.70 28.66 12.82
C ASP A 162 -8.80 27.70 12.34
N ASN A 163 -9.58 27.20 13.31
CA ASN A 163 -10.68 26.27 13.04
C ASN A 163 -11.81 26.89 12.22
N MET A 164 -12.02 28.21 12.26
CA MET A 164 -13.01 28.88 11.43
C MET A 164 -12.56 28.87 9.97
N ALA A 165 -11.30 29.25 9.71
CA ALA A 165 -10.71 29.20 8.37
C ALA A 165 -10.67 27.76 7.82
N LEU A 166 -10.26 26.77 8.63
CA LEU A 166 -10.26 25.36 8.24
C LEU A 166 -11.68 24.88 7.87
N ASN A 167 -12.70 25.27 8.62
CA ASN A 167 -14.09 24.92 8.31
C ASN A 167 -14.57 25.57 7.01
N ALA A 168 -14.22 26.84 6.76
CA ALA A 168 -14.53 27.52 5.51
C ALA A 168 -13.87 26.82 4.31
N LEU A 169 -12.58 26.50 4.41
CA LEU A 169 -11.84 25.78 3.37
C LEU A 169 -12.45 24.39 3.08
N LYS A 170 -12.84 23.64 4.11
CA LYS A 170 -13.54 22.35 3.93
C LYS A 170 -14.84 22.50 3.12
N LEU A 171 -15.64 23.52 3.41
CA LEU A 171 -16.88 23.79 2.68
C LEU A 171 -16.62 24.23 1.24
N GLU A 172 -15.60 25.05 1.01
CA GLU A 172 -15.15 25.45 -0.33
C GLU A 172 -14.73 24.23 -1.15
N LEU A 173 -13.84 23.39 -0.62
CA LEU A 173 -13.36 22.19 -1.30
C LEU A 173 -14.50 21.22 -1.60
N LYS A 174 -15.44 21.01 -0.67
CA LYS A 174 -16.65 20.22 -0.96
C LYS A 174 -17.40 20.78 -2.16
N ASN A 175 -17.65 22.09 -2.18
CA ASN A 175 -18.41 22.71 -3.27
C ASN A 175 -17.67 22.64 -4.61
N MET A 176 -16.33 22.66 -4.60
CA MET A 176 -15.51 22.49 -5.80
C MET A 176 -15.50 21.04 -6.29
N ILE A 177 -15.17 20.09 -5.41
CA ILE A 177 -15.04 18.66 -5.71
C ILE A 177 -16.37 18.08 -6.19
N PHE A 178 -17.48 18.40 -5.51
CA PHE A 178 -18.77 17.78 -5.79
C PHE A 178 -19.72 18.67 -6.61
N LYS A 179 -19.23 19.76 -7.22
CA LYS A 179 -20.06 20.80 -7.88
C LYS A 179 -21.12 20.24 -8.83
N ASN A 180 -20.74 19.26 -9.64
CA ASN A 180 -21.57 18.71 -10.71
C ASN A 180 -22.15 17.32 -10.38
N TYR A 181 -21.94 16.82 -9.16
CA TYR A 181 -22.38 15.48 -8.78
C TYR A 181 -23.72 15.54 -8.03
N THR A 182 -24.81 15.26 -8.75
CA THR A 182 -26.18 15.33 -8.23
C THR A 182 -26.87 13.98 -8.11
N ASP A 183 -26.22 12.88 -8.50
CA ASP A 183 -26.84 11.56 -8.57
C ASP A 183 -26.35 10.63 -7.46
N TYR A 184 -27.09 10.66 -6.35
CA TYR A 184 -26.73 9.99 -5.09
C TYR A 184 -27.13 8.51 -5.02
N SER A 185 -27.69 7.95 -6.09
CA SER A 185 -28.48 6.70 -6.03
C SER A 185 -27.96 5.56 -6.90
N LYS A 186 -26.89 5.77 -7.67
CA LYS A 186 -26.49 4.84 -8.73
C LYS A 186 -25.49 3.75 -8.31
N PHE A 187 -24.82 3.88 -7.17
CA PHE A 187 -23.70 3.02 -6.82
C PHE A 187 -23.83 2.40 -5.43
N VAL A 188 -23.35 1.17 -5.30
CA VAL A 188 -23.11 0.53 -4.00
C VAL A 188 -21.75 1.05 -3.52
N PRO A 189 -21.70 1.86 -2.45
CA PRO A 189 -20.45 2.46 -2.01
C PRO A 189 -19.46 1.37 -1.64
N PHE A 190 -18.25 1.47 -2.19
CA PHE A 190 -17.15 0.57 -1.85
C PHE A 190 -15.93 1.40 -1.45
N ASN A 191 -15.49 1.19 -0.22
CA ASN A 191 -14.24 1.76 0.27
C ASN A 191 -13.12 0.78 0.01
N ARG A 192 -12.27 1.12 -0.95
CA ARG A 192 -11.04 0.38 -1.19
C ARG A 192 -9.93 1.01 -0.36
N HIS A 193 -9.28 0.22 0.47
CA HIS A 193 -8.21 0.71 1.34
C HIS A 193 -6.88 0.06 0.93
N LEU A 194 -5.91 0.87 0.53
CA LEU A 194 -4.58 0.41 0.11
C LEU A 194 -3.51 1.41 0.56
N PHE A 195 -2.26 1.11 0.29
CA PHE A 195 -1.17 2.07 0.38
C PHE A 195 -0.67 2.40 -1.02
N SER A 196 -0.36 3.67 -1.28
CA SER A 196 0.43 4.08 -2.45
C SER A 196 1.90 4.28 -2.10
N THR A 197 2.19 4.51 -0.82
CA THR A 197 3.52 4.76 -0.28
C THR A 197 3.86 3.70 0.76
N ALA A 198 5.09 3.21 0.79
CA ALA A 198 5.56 2.26 1.81
C ALA A 198 7.03 2.50 2.20
N PHE A 199 7.38 2.01 3.40
CA PHE A 199 8.77 1.92 3.86
C PHE A 199 9.35 0.56 3.46
N THR A 200 10.36 0.63 2.59
CA THR A 200 10.97 -0.54 1.94
C THR A 200 12.48 -0.60 2.22
N PRO A 201 13.16 -1.72 1.92
CA PRO A 201 14.62 -1.78 1.96
C PRO A 201 15.34 -0.74 1.08
N ASN A 202 14.68 -0.22 0.04
CA ASN A 202 15.18 0.87 -0.82
C ASN A 202 14.79 2.28 -0.33
N GLY A 203 14.23 2.39 0.88
CA GLY A 203 13.76 3.65 1.44
C GLY A 203 12.25 3.86 1.24
N VAL A 204 11.85 5.12 1.11
CA VAL A 204 10.45 5.49 0.89
C VAL A 204 10.12 5.37 -0.59
N ILE A 205 9.20 4.49 -0.94
CA ILE A 205 8.73 4.31 -2.32
C ILE A 205 7.26 4.73 -2.40
N SER A 206 6.90 5.50 -3.42
CA SER A 206 5.52 5.95 -3.65
C SER A 206 5.12 5.80 -5.11
N TYR A 207 4.11 4.97 -5.35
CA TYR A 207 3.53 4.68 -6.65
C TYR A 207 2.33 5.56 -7.01
N ILE A 208 2.07 6.61 -6.22
CA ILE A 208 0.91 7.50 -6.40
C ILE A 208 0.76 8.04 -7.83
N ASP A 209 1.84 8.30 -8.56
CA ASP A 209 1.79 8.82 -9.95
C ASP A 209 1.10 7.87 -10.93
N THR A 210 1.07 6.56 -10.62
CA THR A 210 0.38 5.54 -11.42
C THR A 210 -1.13 5.48 -11.13
N LEU A 211 -1.60 6.20 -10.11
CA LEU A 211 -2.96 6.05 -9.58
C LEU A 211 -3.88 7.23 -9.89
N TYR A 212 -3.33 8.45 -10.02
CA TYR A 212 -4.11 9.65 -10.33
C TYR A 212 -3.91 10.19 -11.76
N SER A 213 -3.11 9.50 -12.58
CA SER A 213 -2.80 9.87 -13.97
C SER A 213 -4.05 10.14 -14.82
N ASP A 214 -5.12 9.39 -14.59
CA ASP A 214 -6.40 9.51 -15.30
C ASP A 214 -7.40 10.47 -14.62
N CYS A 215 -7.02 11.12 -13.51
CA CYS A 215 -7.86 12.12 -12.85
C CYS A 215 -7.72 13.48 -13.54
N GLU A 216 -8.86 14.12 -13.81
CA GLU A 216 -8.94 15.45 -14.42
C GLU A 216 -8.83 16.56 -13.36
N ASN A 217 -9.41 16.33 -12.19
CA ASN A 217 -9.45 17.31 -11.10
C ASN A 217 -8.49 16.88 -10.00
N ILE A 218 -7.42 17.63 -9.81
CA ILE A 218 -6.36 17.28 -8.85
C ILE A 218 -6.22 18.40 -7.82
N TYR A 219 -6.47 18.08 -6.56
CA TYR A 219 -6.36 18.97 -5.40
C TYR A 219 -5.17 18.55 -4.54
N ILE A 220 -4.22 19.46 -4.30
CA ILE A 220 -2.97 19.16 -3.60
C ILE A 220 -2.94 19.86 -2.25
N LEU A 221 -2.97 19.07 -1.16
CA LEU A 221 -2.80 19.56 0.20
C LEU A 221 -1.29 19.64 0.52
N LYS A 222 -0.80 20.85 0.78
CA LYS A 222 0.58 21.11 1.22
C LYS A 222 0.59 21.73 2.61
N GLY A 223 1.55 21.36 3.45
CA GLY A 223 1.71 21.92 4.79
C GLY A 223 2.31 20.92 5.78
N GLY A 224 2.69 21.38 6.96
CA GLY A 224 3.26 20.52 8.01
C GLY A 224 2.26 19.50 8.59
N PRO A 225 2.71 18.52 9.37
CA PRO A 225 1.83 17.69 10.19
C PRO A 225 0.88 18.54 11.04
N GLY A 226 -0.39 18.16 11.18
CA GLY A 226 -1.33 18.85 12.09
C GLY A 226 -1.91 20.18 11.60
N THR A 227 -1.59 20.63 10.39
CA THR A 227 -2.13 21.89 9.82
C THR A 227 -3.55 21.78 9.26
N GLY A 228 -4.25 20.66 9.48
CA GLY A 228 -5.64 20.45 9.01
C GLY A 228 -5.81 19.50 7.82
N LYS A 229 -4.72 18.95 7.26
CA LYS A 229 -4.79 18.03 6.09
C LYS A 229 -5.64 16.79 6.37
N SER A 230 -5.45 16.15 7.52
CA SER A 230 -6.22 14.96 7.92
C SER A 230 -7.70 15.26 8.13
N GLU A 231 -8.01 16.42 8.71
CA GLU A 231 -9.37 16.92 8.89
C GLU A 231 -10.06 17.18 7.54
N ILE A 232 -9.35 17.74 6.55
CA ILE A 232 -9.86 17.95 5.18
C ILE A 232 -10.14 16.61 4.49
N LEU A 233 -9.19 15.68 4.49
CA LEU A 233 -9.35 14.37 3.85
C LEU A 233 -10.52 13.58 4.46
N THR A 234 -10.62 13.55 5.80
CA THR A 234 -11.72 12.87 6.50
C THR A 234 -13.08 13.50 6.15
N TYR A 235 -13.13 14.82 6.02
CA TYR A 235 -14.34 15.53 5.62
C TYR A 235 -14.75 15.18 4.19
N VAL A 236 -13.82 15.23 3.22
CA VAL A 236 -14.09 14.87 1.82
C VAL A 236 -14.51 13.40 1.69
N GLN A 237 -13.85 12.49 2.41
CA GLN A 237 -14.24 11.08 2.47
C GLN A 237 -15.69 10.92 2.96
N THR A 238 -16.06 11.61 4.05
CA THR A 238 -17.42 11.57 4.61
C THR A 238 -18.45 12.10 3.61
N GLU A 239 -18.14 13.20 2.94
CA GLU A 239 -19.01 13.79 1.91
C GLU A 239 -19.18 12.85 0.70
N ALA A 240 -18.13 12.19 0.24
CA ALA A 240 -18.22 11.18 -0.82
C ALA A 240 -19.04 9.95 -0.38
N LEU A 241 -18.86 9.48 0.85
CA LEU A 241 -19.60 8.35 1.42
C LEU A 241 -21.10 8.61 1.52
N ILE A 242 -21.49 9.78 2.03
CA ILE A 242 -22.91 10.17 2.13
C ILE A 242 -23.57 10.24 0.74
N ARG A 243 -22.77 10.41 -0.32
CA ARG A 243 -23.22 10.43 -1.72
C ARG A 243 -23.21 9.05 -2.38
N GLY A 244 -22.90 8.00 -1.64
CA GLY A 244 -22.87 6.62 -2.14
C GLY A 244 -21.69 6.31 -3.07
N MET A 245 -20.65 7.14 -3.08
CA MET A 245 -19.55 7.01 -4.04
C MET A 245 -18.57 5.91 -3.63
N THR A 246 -17.94 5.30 -4.64
CA THR A 246 -16.73 4.48 -4.46
C THR A 246 -15.53 5.38 -4.15
N ILE A 247 -14.74 5.02 -3.14
CA ILE A 247 -13.56 5.78 -2.72
C ILE A 247 -12.37 4.84 -2.64
N GLU A 248 -11.26 5.22 -3.28
CA GLU A 248 -9.96 4.63 -3.00
C GLU A 248 -9.25 5.47 -1.96
N ILE A 249 -9.06 4.88 -0.78
CA ILE A 249 -8.46 5.47 0.40
C ILE A 249 -7.04 4.95 0.49
N LEU A 250 -6.08 5.84 0.22
CA LEU A 250 -4.66 5.53 0.29
C LEU A 250 -4.15 5.95 1.66
N HIS A 251 -3.71 4.99 2.46
CA HIS A 251 -3.34 5.21 3.86
C HIS A 251 -1.92 5.68 4.03
N HIS A 252 -1.67 6.38 5.13
CA HIS A 252 -0.37 6.89 5.51
C HIS A 252 0.57 5.76 5.95
N PRO A 253 1.78 5.63 5.38
CA PRO A 253 2.65 4.46 5.59
C PRO A 253 3.08 4.27 7.05
N LEU A 254 3.33 5.37 7.76
CA LEU A 254 3.75 5.35 9.17
C LEU A 254 2.57 5.19 10.14
N ILE A 255 1.39 5.72 9.81
CA ILE A 255 0.22 5.81 10.69
C ILE A 255 -1.00 5.33 9.90
N PRO A 256 -1.19 4.01 9.75
CA PRO A 256 -2.16 3.43 8.81
C PRO A 256 -3.62 3.81 9.04
N ASN A 257 -3.98 4.38 10.19
CA ASN A 257 -5.34 4.87 10.44
C ASN A 257 -5.58 6.29 9.88
N LYS A 258 -4.53 6.97 9.39
CA LYS A 258 -4.63 8.28 8.72
C LYS A 258 -4.65 8.08 7.21
N ILE A 259 -5.43 8.90 6.54
CA ILE A 259 -5.49 8.98 5.08
C ILE A 259 -4.30 9.80 4.59
N GLU A 260 -3.59 9.31 3.58
CA GLU A 260 -2.57 10.04 2.84
C GLU A 260 -3.17 10.72 1.61
N HIS A 261 -3.93 9.97 0.80
CA HIS A 261 -4.57 10.45 -0.41
C HIS A 261 -5.98 9.85 -0.57
N LEU A 262 -6.81 10.52 -1.36
CA LEU A 262 -8.10 10.04 -1.81
C LEU A 262 -8.18 10.08 -3.33
N ILE A 263 -8.72 9.03 -3.93
CA ILE A 263 -9.13 9.02 -5.33
C ILE A 263 -10.63 8.72 -5.37
N LEU A 264 -11.35 9.52 -6.15
CA LEU A 264 -12.78 9.45 -6.40
C LEU A 264 -13.00 9.14 -7.88
N PRO A 265 -12.98 7.85 -8.29
CA PRO A 265 -12.97 7.46 -9.69
C PRO A 265 -14.21 7.95 -10.46
N GLU A 266 -15.38 7.93 -9.83
CA GLU A 266 -16.67 8.29 -10.46
C GLU A 266 -16.75 9.74 -10.94
N ILE A 267 -15.89 10.62 -10.42
CA ILE A 267 -15.81 12.04 -10.79
C ILE A 267 -14.40 12.45 -11.25
N ASN A 268 -13.56 11.48 -11.64
CA ASN A 268 -12.19 11.71 -12.11
C ASN A 268 -11.40 12.69 -11.22
N THR A 269 -11.49 12.53 -9.90
CA THR A 269 -10.92 13.49 -8.94
C THR A 269 -9.94 12.83 -7.98
N ALA A 270 -8.79 13.47 -7.76
CA ALA A 270 -7.81 13.08 -6.76
C ALA A 270 -7.56 14.21 -5.75
N ILE A 271 -7.46 13.85 -4.47
CA ILE A 271 -7.01 14.72 -3.39
C ILE A 271 -5.71 14.12 -2.85
N LEU A 272 -4.61 14.76 -3.20
CA LEU A 272 -3.26 14.31 -2.90
C LEU A 272 -2.65 15.16 -1.78
N THR A 273 -1.66 14.61 -1.09
CA THR A 273 -0.98 15.26 0.03
C THR A 273 0.51 15.23 -0.20
N SER A 274 1.13 16.40 -0.33
CA SER A 274 2.59 16.51 -0.20
C SER A 274 2.91 16.55 1.29
N ASN A 275 3.59 15.51 1.80
CA ASN A 275 3.92 15.36 3.21
C ASN A 275 5.43 15.12 3.40
N GLU A 276 5.84 15.10 4.66
CA GLU A 276 7.20 14.86 5.12
C GLU A 276 7.76 13.45 4.84
N ILE A 277 6.96 12.51 4.35
CA ILE A 277 7.39 11.16 4.01
C ILE A 277 7.57 11.00 2.50
N ASN A 278 6.50 11.22 1.73
CA ASN A 278 6.57 11.08 0.27
C ASN A 278 7.37 12.22 -0.38
N ASN A 279 7.38 13.41 0.23
CA ASN A 279 8.04 14.63 -0.21
C ASN A 279 7.86 14.92 -1.72
N LYS A 280 6.72 14.53 -2.28
CA LYS A 280 6.45 14.68 -3.71
C LYS A 280 5.90 16.06 -4.01
N ASP A 281 6.30 16.61 -5.15
CA ASP A 281 5.67 17.79 -5.72
C ASP A 281 4.69 17.37 -6.80
N PHE A 282 3.43 17.76 -6.64
CA PHE A 282 2.34 17.35 -7.52
C PHE A 282 1.81 18.54 -8.32
N SER A 283 1.38 18.26 -9.55
CA SER A 283 0.69 19.23 -10.40
C SER A 283 -0.82 19.17 -10.12
N GLY A 284 -1.44 20.34 -9.95
CA GLY A 284 -2.86 20.47 -9.60
C GLY A 284 -3.14 21.77 -8.85
N LEU A 285 -4.38 21.93 -8.39
CA LEU A 285 -4.78 23.06 -7.55
C LEU A 285 -4.09 22.97 -6.18
N GLN A 286 -3.21 23.92 -5.91
CA GLN A 286 -2.40 23.94 -4.68
C GLN A 286 -3.20 24.54 -3.52
N ILE A 287 -3.25 23.84 -2.40
CA ILE A 287 -3.91 24.26 -1.16
C ILE A 287 -2.88 24.21 -0.04
N ASN A 288 -2.37 25.37 0.36
CA ASN A 288 -1.39 25.47 1.43
C ASN A 288 -2.08 25.58 2.79
N THR A 289 -2.12 24.47 3.51
CA THR A 289 -2.71 24.40 4.86
C THR A 289 -1.87 25.10 5.93
N ASN A 290 -0.61 25.49 5.65
CA ASN A 290 0.13 26.37 6.57
C ASN A 290 -0.53 27.76 6.69
N ASP A 291 -1.29 28.19 5.66
CA ASP A 291 -1.99 29.47 5.68
C ASP A 291 -3.16 29.49 6.70
N LEU A 292 -3.49 28.34 7.28
CA LEU A 292 -4.47 28.19 8.35
C LEU A 292 -3.88 28.41 9.75
N LEU A 293 -2.56 28.59 9.88
CA LEU A 293 -1.90 28.76 11.17
C LEU A 293 -1.94 30.22 11.60
N ASP A 294 -2.17 30.45 12.89
CA ASP A 294 -2.03 31.78 13.49
C ASP A 294 -0.56 32.23 13.57
N ASN A 295 -0.35 33.54 13.79
CA ASN A 295 1.00 34.11 13.88
C ASN A 295 1.79 33.64 15.12
N ASN A 296 1.17 33.00 16.10
CA ASN A 296 1.86 32.54 17.30
C ASN A 296 2.71 31.29 17.04
N ILE A 297 2.51 30.61 15.90
CA ILE A 297 3.32 29.45 15.53
C ILE A 297 4.82 29.79 15.40
N ASP A 298 5.16 31.04 15.07
CA ASP A 298 6.54 31.51 14.93
C ASP A 298 7.34 31.38 16.23
N PHE A 299 6.69 31.47 17.40
CA PHE A 299 7.34 31.25 18.71
C PHE A 299 7.84 29.81 18.89
N TYR A 300 7.27 28.86 18.15
CA TYR A 300 7.58 27.42 18.27
C TYR A 300 8.45 26.90 17.12
N ARG A 301 8.85 27.77 16.18
CA ARG A 301 9.58 27.39 14.97
C ARG A 301 10.82 26.55 15.24
N ASP A 302 11.63 26.90 16.23
CA ASP A 302 12.84 26.17 16.58
C ASP A 302 12.53 24.79 17.16
N SER A 303 11.52 24.68 18.02
CA SER A 303 11.09 23.38 18.57
C SER A 303 10.52 22.47 17.49
N ILE A 304 9.73 23.02 16.56
CA ILE A 304 9.20 22.31 15.40
C ILE A 304 10.33 21.83 14.48
N LYS A 305 11.33 22.68 14.26
CA LYS A 305 12.52 22.31 13.47
C LYS A 305 13.26 21.14 14.13
N GLN A 306 13.43 21.17 15.45
CA GLN A 306 14.06 20.09 16.20
C GLN A 306 13.26 18.78 16.10
N ASP A 307 11.93 18.84 16.26
CA ASP A 307 11.07 17.65 16.09
C ASP A 307 11.16 17.10 14.66
N LYS A 308 11.18 17.96 13.64
CA LYS A 308 11.37 17.57 12.25
C LYS A 308 12.72 16.84 12.04
N GLU A 309 13.82 17.38 12.56
CA GLU A 309 15.14 16.76 12.44
C GLU A 309 15.19 15.40 13.16
N ASN A 310 14.63 15.32 14.37
CA ASN A 310 14.54 14.07 15.14
C ASN A 310 13.64 13.03 14.47
N PHE A 311 12.54 13.46 13.83
CA PHE A 311 11.65 12.60 13.06
C PHE A 311 12.42 11.91 11.94
N TYR A 312 13.14 12.67 11.11
CA TYR A 312 13.92 12.11 10.01
C TYR A 312 15.06 11.24 10.50
N PHE A 313 15.72 11.60 11.60
CA PHE A 313 16.74 10.76 12.21
C PHE A 313 16.18 9.37 12.55
N MET A 314 15.06 9.31 13.29
CA MET A 314 14.45 8.04 13.69
C MET A 314 13.90 7.24 12.50
N LEU A 315 13.30 7.93 11.52
CA LEU A 315 12.81 7.29 10.30
C LEU A 315 13.96 6.67 9.50
N ASN A 316 15.06 7.39 9.32
CA ASN A 316 16.22 6.89 8.59
C ASN A 316 16.89 5.70 9.29
N GLU A 317 16.95 5.70 10.62
CA GLU A 317 17.41 4.52 11.38
C GLU A 317 16.52 3.30 11.12
N ALA A 318 15.20 3.48 11.07
CA ALA A 318 14.29 2.38 10.71
C ALA A 318 14.53 1.87 9.27
N LEU A 319 14.67 2.78 8.30
CA LEU A 319 14.94 2.43 6.89
C LEU A 319 16.27 1.71 6.72
N ASN A 320 17.33 2.14 7.42
CA ASN A 320 18.63 1.48 7.43
C ASN A 320 18.52 0.04 7.97
N ILE A 321 17.74 -0.17 9.03
CA ILE A 321 17.50 -1.50 9.59
C ILE A 321 16.70 -2.37 8.60
N LEU A 322 15.65 -1.83 7.97
CA LEU A 322 14.90 -2.55 6.93
C LEU A 322 15.80 -2.96 5.75
N SER A 323 16.68 -2.04 5.31
CA SER A 323 17.67 -2.31 4.26
C SER A 323 18.61 -3.46 4.65
N SER A 324 19.04 -3.52 5.91
CA SER A 324 19.86 -4.64 6.40
C SER A 324 19.11 -5.97 6.47
N CYS A 325 17.79 -5.94 6.66
CA CYS A 325 16.94 -7.13 6.70
C CYS A 325 16.89 -7.85 5.35
N LYS A 326 17.00 -7.11 4.24
CA LYS A 326 17.00 -7.68 2.88
C LYS A 326 18.07 -8.77 2.73
N LYS A 327 19.27 -8.55 3.26
CA LYS A 327 20.35 -9.55 3.21
C LYS A 327 19.99 -10.85 3.90
N LEU A 328 19.33 -10.76 5.07
CA LEU A 328 18.87 -11.95 5.79
C LEU A 328 17.75 -12.68 5.04
N HIS A 329 16.90 -11.94 4.31
CA HIS A 329 15.92 -12.53 3.41
C HIS A 329 16.60 -13.24 2.23
N ASP A 330 17.58 -12.62 1.58
CA ASP A 330 18.36 -13.22 0.50
C ASP A 330 19.04 -14.53 0.97
N ASP A 331 19.67 -14.51 2.16
CA ASP A 331 20.28 -15.68 2.79
C ASP A 331 19.23 -16.79 3.06
N LEU A 332 18.03 -16.42 3.50
CA LEU A 332 16.93 -17.37 3.72
C LEU A 332 16.47 -17.98 2.39
N GLU A 333 16.30 -17.16 1.35
CA GLU A 333 15.86 -17.61 0.03
C GLU A 333 16.84 -18.59 -0.61
N GLU A 334 18.14 -18.40 -0.42
CA GLU A 334 19.17 -19.30 -0.95
C GLU A 334 18.97 -20.76 -0.46
N PHE A 335 18.56 -20.95 0.79
CA PHE A 335 18.22 -22.29 1.29
C PHE A 335 17.05 -22.93 0.53
N TYR A 336 16.05 -22.14 0.12
CA TYR A 336 14.89 -22.67 -0.60
C TYR A 336 15.16 -22.83 -2.10
N ILE A 337 15.77 -21.84 -2.75
CA ILE A 337 16.11 -21.82 -4.18
C ILE A 337 16.92 -23.05 -4.58
N ASN A 338 17.92 -23.42 -3.77
CA ASN A 338 18.76 -24.59 -4.03
C ASN A 338 18.04 -25.94 -3.86
N ASN A 339 16.82 -25.93 -3.34
CA ASN A 339 16.03 -27.10 -2.97
C ASN A 339 14.63 -27.11 -3.60
N ILE A 340 14.48 -26.42 -4.74
CA ILE A 340 13.24 -26.40 -5.54
C ILE A 340 13.41 -27.24 -6.81
N ASP A 341 12.42 -28.08 -7.10
CA ASP A 341 12.23 -28.65 -8.44
C ASP A 341 11.50 -27.63 -9.33
N PHE A 342 12.26 -26.92 -10.17
CA PHE A 342 11.73 -25.90 -11.06
C PHE A 342 10.78 -26.46 -12.13
N ASN A 343 10.87 -27.75 -12.49
CA ASN A 343 9.93 -28.32 -13.46
C ASN A 343 8.52 -28.39 -12.87
N ILE A 344 8.41 -28.76 -11.59
CA ILE A 344 7.12 -28.78 -10.87
C ILE A 344 6.56 -27.36 -10.77
N VAL A 345 7.41 -26.37 -10.48
CA VAL A 345 6.99 -24.95 -10.43
C VAL A 345 6.48 -24.47 -11.79
N ASP A 346 7.16 -24.83 -12.87
CA ASP A 346 6.76 -24.48 -14.24
C ASP A 346 5.45 -25.14 -14.63
N ASP A 347 5.25 -26.43 -14.30
CA ASP A 347 4.00 -27.15 -14.56
C ASP A 347 2.82 -26.52 -13.83
N ILE A 348 2.97 -26.20 -12.54
CA ILE A 348 1.95 -25.50 -11.75
C ILE A 348 1.66 -24.12 -12.36
N SER A 349 2.70 -23.37 -12.68
CA SER A 349 2.59 -22.03 -13.26
C SER A 349 1.83 -22.03 -14.59
N ASN A 350 2.18 -22.97 -15.48
CA ASN A 350 1.50 -23.13 -16.77
C ASN A 350 0.04 -23.55 -16.59
N ALA A 351 -0.27 -24.43 -15.63
CA ALA A 351 -1.64 -24.81 -15.32
C ALA A 351 -2.48 -23.62 -14.82
N VAL A 352 -1.92 -22.76 -13.94
CA VAL A 352 -2.60 -21.53 -13.48
C VAL A 352 -2.84 -20.58 -14.66
N ILE A 353 -1.84 -20.32 -15.50
CA ILE A 353 -1.97 -19.45 -16.67
C ILE A 353 -3.10 -19.94 -17.59
N GLN A 354 -3.13 -21.22 -17.95
CA GLN A 354 -4.18 -21.77 -18.81
C GLN A 354 -5.58 -21.58 -18.23
N ARG A 355 -5.72 -21.71 -16.90
CA ARG A 355 -7.00 -21.52 -16.23
C ARG A 355 -7.45 -20.07 -16.23
N ILE A 356 -6.54 -19.12 -16.07
CA ILE A 356 -6.84 -17.69 -16.20
C ILE A 356 -7.24 -17.38 -17.66
N LEU A 357 -6.54 -17.93 -18.65
CA LEU A 357 -6.87 -17.74 -20.07
C LEU A 357 -8.28 -18.20 -20.43
N ASN A 358 -8.83 -19.22 -19.75
CA ASN A 358 -10.22 -19.67 -19.98
C ASN A 358 -11.26 -18.58 -19.65
N TYR A 359 -10.97 -17.66 -18.73
CA TYR A 359 -11.85 -16.53 -18.42
C TYR A 359 -11.88 -15.46 -19.53
N LYS A 360 -10.91 -15.44 -20.44
CA LYS A 360 -10.95 -14.53 -21.60
C LYS A 360 -12.01 -14.95 -22.63
N ASN A 361 -12.33 -16.23 -22.66
CA ASN A 361 -13.24 -16.83 -23.63
C ASN A 361 -14.65 -17.06 -23.07
N SER A 362 -14.90 -16.66 -21.82
CA SER A 362 -16.17 -16.82 -21.09
C SER A 362 -16.89 -15.49 -21.03
#